data_AF-A0A7J0CKJ0-F1
#
_entry.id   AF-A0A7J0CKJ0-F1
#
_cell.length_a   1.000
_cell.length_b   1.000
_cell.length_c   1.000
_cell.angle_alpha   90.00
_cell.angle_beta   90.00
_cell.angle_gamma   90.00
#
_symmetry.space_group_name_H-M   'P 1'
#
loop_
_entity.id
_entity.type
_entity.pdbx_description
1 polymer ?
#
loop_
_entity_poly.entity_id
_entity_poly.type
_entity_poly.pdbx_seq_one_letter_code
_entity_poly.pdbx_strand_id
1 'polypeptide(L)'
;MTVTGRLKADETTGSSGIKDLAGLPDRQVMLINSEQQSHLLSREVLGGYIEQTAPEPSGGLPEQIASPDDSSIGAHMAYAVQWWLFVAAVPVGWIILVRREKRDREEAAAKGEPADTAGQPEPASA
;
A
#
# COMPACT_ATOMS: atom_id res chain seq x y z
N MET A 1 22.02 33.77 -3.45
CA MET A 1 21.52 32.40 -3.73
C MET A 1 20.18 32.26 -3.04
N THR A 2 19.15 31.81 -3.74
CA THR A 2 17.80 31.60 -3.17
C THR A 2 17.51 30.11 -3.16
N VAL A 3 17.02 29.61 -2.03
CA VAL A 3 16.60 28.21 -1.86
C VAL A 3 15.13 28.23 -1.45
N THR A 4 14.34 27.35 -2.06
CA THR A 4 12.94 27.10 -1.73
C THR A 4 12.81 25.66 -1.25
N GLY A 5 12.02 25.44 -0.22
CA GLY A 5 11.79 24.10 0.29
C GLY A 5 10.70 24.06 1.37
N ARG A 6 10.49 22.86 1.91
CA ARG A 6 9.58 22.63 3.02
C ARG A 6 10.34 22.80 4.33
N LEU A 7 9.85 23.68 5.21
CA LEU A 7 10.38 23.79 6.56
C LEU A 7 9.96 22.57 7.37
N LYS A 8 10.93 21.93 8.01
CA LYS A 8 10.76 20.75 8.86
C LYS A 8 11.32 21.05 10.24
N ALA A 9 10.67 20.51 11.27
CA ALA A 9 11.24 20.48 12.62
C ALA A 9 12.39 19.48 12.69
N ASP A 10 13.18 19.56 13.76
CA ASP A 10 14.25 18.58 13.99
C ASP A 10 13.70 17.16 14.11
N GLU A 11 14.45 16.22 13.54
CA GLU A 11 14.16 14.81 13.71
C GLU A 11 14.58 14.34 15.10
N THR A 12 13.74 13.50 15.68
CA THR A 12 13.99 12.77 16.92
C THR A 12 13.53 11.34 16.71
N THR A 13 14.07 10.38 17.45
CA THR A 13 13.57 9.00 17.38
C THR A 13 12.07 8.89 17.63
N GLY A 14 11.52 9.76 18.50
CA GLY A 14 10.07 9.80 18.76
C GLY A 14 9.26 10.34 17.59
N SER A 15 9.76 11.34 16.85
CA SER A 15 9.02 12.00 15.76
C SER A 15 9.18 11.30 14.41
N SER A 16 10.34 10.70 14.13
CA SER A 16 10.62 10.05 12.84
C SER A 16 10.60 8.52 12.89
N GLY A 17 10.67 7.91 14.08
CA GLY A 17 10.87 6.46 14.24
C GLY A 17 12.28 5.98 13.86
N ILE A 18 13.18 6.90 13.46
CA ILE A 18 14.56 6.58 13.11
C ILE A 18 15.36 6.35 14.40
N LYS A 19 16.07 5.24 14.46
CA LYS A 19 16.95 4.92 15.59
C LYS A 19 18.21 5.77 15.50
N ASP A 20 18.55 6.48 16.58
CA ASP A 20 19.82 7.20 16.67
C ASP A 20 20.94 6.21 17.02
N LEU A 21 21.79 5.89 16.05
CA LEU A 21 22.83 4.87 16.15
C LEU A 21 24.21 5.52 16.24
N ALA A 22 25.04 5.01 17.14
CA ALA A 22 26.43 5.44 17.28
C ALA A 22 27.38 4.68 16.31
N GLY A 23 28.57 5.24 16.10
CA GLY A 23 29.64 4.60 15.31
C GLY A 23 29.45 4.68 13.80
N LEU A 24 28.72 5.69 13.32
CA LEU A 24 28.57 5.95 11.89
C LEU A 24 29.91 6.38 11.27
N PRO A 25 30.14 6.09 9.97
CA PRO A 25 31.22 6.69 9.22
C PRO A 25 31.22 8.23 9.29
N ASP A 26 32.39 8.83 9.07
CA ASP A 26 32.53 10.28 9.07
C ASP A 26 31.52 10.95 8.13
N ARG A 27 30.91 12.03 8.61
CA ARG A 27 29.89 12.85 7.89
C ARG A 27 28.56 12.14 7.61
N GLN A 28 28.32 10.99 8.22
CA GLN A 28 27.01 10.34 8.21
C GLN A 28 26.27 10.63 9.53
N VAL A 29 24.97 10.89 9.44
CA VAL A 29 24.09 11.20 10.57
C VAL A 29 22.83 10.36 10.45
N MET A 30 22.27 9.92 11.58
CA MET A 30 20.99 9.20 11.58
C MET A 30 19.79 10.14 11.57
N LEU A 31 19.88 11.24 12.31
CA LEU A 31 18.80 12.22 12.47
C LEU A 31 19.25 13.57 11.92
N ILE A 32 18.37 14.24 11.19
CA ILE A 32 18.55 15.65 10.83
C ILE A 32 18.10 16.50 12.02
N ASN A 33 19.04 16.76 12.92
CA ASN A 33 18.80 17.47 14.17
C ASN A 33 19.76 18.66 14.34
N SER A 34 19.22 19.88 14.39
CA SER A 34 19.96 21.14 14.43
C SER A 34 20.90 21.26 15.63
N GLU A 35 20.49 20.80 16.82
CA GLU A 35 21.32 20.79 18.02
C GLU A 35 22.57 19.90 17.81
N GLN A 36 22.37 18.66 17.35
CA GLN A 36 23.48 17.77 16.99
C GLN A 36 24.39 18.36 15.91
N GLN A 37 23.80 18.97 14.86
CA GLN A 37 24.56 19.60 13.79
C GLN A 37 25.35 20.83 14.25
N SER A 38 24.85 21.60 15.23
CA SER A 38 25.54 22.76 15.78
C SER A 38 26.92 22.38 16.35
N HIS A 39 26.99 21.23 17.03
CA HIS A 39 28.21 20.68 17.61
C HIS A 39 29.18 20.20 16.54
N LEU A 40 28.68 19.44 15.55
CA LEU A 40 29.50 18.93 14.45
C LEU A 40 30.08 20.05 13.58
N LEU A 41 29.32 21.12 13.36
CA LEU A 41 29.73 22.25 12.54
C LEU A 41 30.45 23.36 13.32
N SER A 42 30.49 23.26 14.65
CA SER A 42 31.05 24.28 15.55
C SER A 42 30.50 25.69 15.27
N ARG A 43 29.18 25.79 15.02
CA ARG A 43 28.49 27.06 14.71
C ARG A 43 27.03 27.03 15.15
N GLU A 44 26.48 28.20 15.43
CA GLU A 44 25.04 28.35 15.70
C GLU A 44 24.23 28.06 14.42
N VAL A 45 23.17 27.29 14.57
CA VAL A 45 22.20 26.98 13.51
C VAL A 45 20.79 27.19 14.05
N LEU A 46 19.84 27.48 13.16
CA LEU A 46 18.44 27.60 13.52
C LEU A 46 17.80 26.22 13.71
N GLY A 47 16.77 26.16 14.54
CA GLY A 47 16.01 24.94 14.79
C GLY A 47 15.34 24.39 13.54
N GLY A 48 15.48 23.08 13.31
CA GLY A 48 14.91 22.39 12.16
C GLY A 48 15.79 22.43 10.89
N TYR A 49 15.18 22.07 9.77
CA TYR A 49 15.84 22.03 8.47
C TYR A 49 14.89 22.34 7.32
N ILE A 50 15.45 22.61 6.14
CA ILE A 50 14.69 22.83 4.91
C ILE A 50 14.91 21.62 3.99
N GLU A 51 13.83 20.93 3.67
CA GLU A 51 13.82 19.94 2.59
C GLU A 51 13.69 20.69 1.26
N GLN A 52 14.82 20.85 0.56
CA GLN A 52 14.90 21.64 -0.67
C GLN A 52 13.98 21.09 -1.77
N THR A 53 13.28 22.00 -2.44
CA THR A 53 12.45 21.71 -3.62
C THR A 53 12.89 22.53 -4.84
N ALA A 54 13.58 23.66 -4.64
CA ALA A 54 14.18 24.43 -5.72
C ALA A 54 15.39 25.25 -5.21
N PRO A 55 16.36 25.59 -6.07
CA PRO A 55 16.49 25.15 -7.46
C PRO A 55 16.83 23.65 -7.55
N GLU A 56 16.69 23.08 -8.74
CA GLU A 56 17.25 21.74 -8.99
C GLU A 56 18.76 21.77 -8.79
N PRO A 57 19.35 20.71 -8.20
CA PRO A 57 20.79 20.61 -8.05
C PRO A 57 21.46 20.66 -9.43
N SER A 58 22.53 21.44 -9.57
CA SER A 58 23.36 21.47 -10.77
C SER A 58 24.84 21.45 -10.39
N GLY A 59 25.71 21.05 -11.31
CA GLY A 59 27.16 21.11 -11.11
C GLY A 59 27.74 20.06 -10.16
N GLY A 60 27.24 18.82 -10.19
CA GLY A 60 27.79 17.70 -9.40
C GLY A 60 27.34 17.67 -7.93
N LEU A 61 26.31 18.45 -7.59
CA LEU A 61 25.62 18.35 -6.31
C LEU A 61 24.82 17.03 -6.22
N PRO A 62 24.57 16.51 -5.01
CA PRO A 62 23.72 15.34 -4.81
C PRO A 62 22.35 15.52 -5.46
N GLU A 63 21.83 14.46 -6.09
CA GLU A 63 20.48 14.45 -6.63
C GLU A 63 19.44 14.56 -5.51
N GLN A 64 18.31 15.21 -5.82
CA GLN A 64 17.17 15.23 -4.91
C GLN A 64 16.52 13.85 -4.84
N ILE A 65 16.09 13.46 -3.65
CA ILE A 65 15.33 12.23 -3.45
C ILE A 65 13.98 12.39 -4.15
N ALA A 66 13.66 11.46 -5.06
CA ALA A 66 12.38 11.44 -5.76
C ALA A 66 11.22 11.35 -4.76
N SER A 67 10.10 11.99 -5.11
CA SER A 67 8.87 11.82 -4.32
C SER A 67 8.43 10.35 -4.36
N PRO A 68 7.76 9.86 -3.30
CA PRO A 68 7.15 8.53 -3.31
C PRO A 68 6.27 8.33 -4.55
N ASP A 69 6.33 7.15 -5.15
CA ASP A 69 5.44 6.78 -6.24
C ASP A 69 4.07 6.40 -5.68
N ASP A 70 3.17 7.39 -5.62
CA ASP A 70 1.79 7.21 -5.18
C ASP A 70 0.87 6.73 -6.32
N SER A 71 1.40 6.61 -7.55
CA SER A 71 0.63 6.42 -8.78
C SER A 71 0.64 4.98 -9.29
N SER A 72 1.62 4.17 -8.91
CA SER A 72 1.67 2.78 -9.33
C SER A 72 0.80 1.88 -8.44
N ILE A 73 0.17 0.88 -9.06
CA ILE A 73 -0.46 -0.24 -8.34
C ILE A 73 0.57 -0.99 -7.46
N GLY A 74 1.87 -0.83 -7.76
CA GLY A 74 2.98 -1.30 -6.94
C GLY A 74 2.87 -2.78 -6.54
N ALA A 75 3.22 -3.06 -5.28
CA ALA A 75 3.15 -4.39 -4.68
C ALA A 75 1.71 -4.96 -4.55
N HIS A 76 0.67 -4.18 -4.83
CA HIS A 76 -0.73 -4.56 -4.64
C HIS A 76 -1.39 -5.18 -5.88
N MET A 77 -0.64 -5.38 -6.98
CA MET A 77 -1.19 -5.97 -8.21
C MET A 77 -1.80 -7.36 -7.98
N ALA A 78 -1.12 -8.22 -7.22
CA ALA A 78 -1.60 -9.56 -6.91
C ALA A 78 -2.93 -9.52 -6.14
N TYR A 79 -3.07 -8.58 -5.20
CA TYR A 79 -4.30 -8.36 -4.44
C TYR A 79 -5.43 -7.85 -5.34
N ALA A 80 -5.15 -6.96 -6.29
CA ALA A 80 -6.14 -6.51 -7.26
C ALA A 80 -6.64 -7.68 -8.13
N VAL A 81 -5.73 -8.52 -8.64
CA VAL A 81 -6.09 -9.71 -9.42
C VAL A 81 -6.93 -10.69 -8.60
N GLN A 82 -6.59 -10.90 -7.33
CA GLN A 82 -7.38 -11.72 -6.42
C GLN A 82 -8.85 -11.27 -6.34
N TRP A 83 -9.09 -9.96 -6.20
CA TRP A 83 -10.45 -9.42 -6.17
C TRP A 83 -11.19 -9.60 -7.49
N TRP A 84 -10.51 -9.42 -8.62
CA TRP A 84 -11.10 -9.67 -9.93
C TRP A 84 -11.54 -11.13 -10.09
N LEU A 85 -10.76 -12.09 -9.59
CA LEU A 85 -11.13 -13.50 -9.62
C LEU A 85 -12.38 -13.79 -8.78
N PHE A 86 -12.50 -13.21 -7.59
CA PHE A 86 -13.70 -13.37 -6.75
C PHE A 86 -14.94 -12.76 -7.39
N VAL A 87 -14.81 -11.55 -7.95
CA VAL A 87 -15.90 -10.88 -8.67
C VAL A 87 -16.34 -11.70 -9.89
N ALA A 88 -15.40 -12.34 -10.61
CA ALA A 88 -15.72 -13.18 -11.76
C ALA A 88 -16.31 -14.55 -11.39
N ALA A 89 -15.92 -15.13 -10.25
CA ALA A 89 -16.38 -16.46 -9.83
C ALA A 89 -17.90 -16.51 -9.61
N VAL A 90 -18.49 -15.44 -9.07
CA VAL A 90 -19.94 -15.35 -8.78
C VAL A 90 -20.81 -15.46 -10.05
N PRO A 91 -20.68 -14.61 -11.08
CA PRO A 91 -21.50 -14.72 -12.29
C PRO A 91 -21.20 -16.00 -13.08
N VAL A 92 -19.96 -16.49 -13.09
CA VAL A 92 -19.62 -17.77 -13.73
C VAL A 92 -20.33 -18.94 -13.05
N GLY A 93 -20.26 -19.00 -11.72
CA GLY A 93 -20.96 -20.01 -10.93
C GLY A 93 -22.48 -19.97 -11.14
N TRP A 94 -23.06 -18.76 -11.17
CA TRP A 94 -24.49 -18.57 -11.45
C TRP A 94 -24.89 -19.14 -12.82
N ILE A 95 -24.14 -18.83 -13.89
CA ILE A 95 -24.42 -19.34 -15.23
C ILE A 95 -24.35 -20.87 -15.28
N ILE A 96 -23.35 -21.46 -14.62
CA ILE A 96 -23.20 -22.92 -14.53
C ILE A 96 -24.42 -23.54 -13.84
N LEU A 97 -24.85 -22.99 -12.71
CA LEU A 97 -26.02 -23.47 -11.96
C LEU A 97 -27.30 -23.38 -12.78
N VAL A 98 -27.56 -22.24 -13.44
CA VAL A 98 -28.74 -22.05 -14.28
C VAL A 98 -28.77 -23.03 -15.45
N ARG A 99 -27.62 -23.27 -16.11
CA ARG A 99 -27.55 -24.23 -17.22
C ARG A 99 -27.78 -25.67 -16.75
N ARG A 100 -27.25 -26.03 -15.58
CA ARG A 100 -27.45 -27.34 -14.98
C ARG A 100 -28.92 -27.56 -14.61
N GLU A 101 -29.52 -26.62 -13.90
CA GLU A 101 -30.93 -26.67 -13.50
C GLU A 101 -31.86 -26.80 -14.73
N LYS A 102 -31.58 -26.06 -15.81
CA LYS A 102 -32.34 -26.18 -17.06
C LYS A 102 -32.24 -27.59 -17.65
N ARG A 103 -31.04 -28.15 -17.73
CA ARG A 103 -30.82 -29.51 -18.26
C ARG A 103 -31.54 -30.55 -17.41
N ASP A 104 -31.41 -30.45 -16.08
CA ASP A 104 -32.01 -31.40 -15.16
C ASP A 104 -33.55 -31.39 -15.27
N ARG A 105 -34.16 -30.22 -15.49
CA ARG A 105 -35.61 -30.10 -15.77
C ARG A 105 -36.02 -30.68 -17.12
N GLU A 106 -35.23 -30.46 -18.17
CA GLU A 106 -35.48 -31.04 -19.49
C GLU A 106 -35.40 -32.58 -19.44
N GLU A 107 -34.43 -33.13 -18.72
CA GLU A 107 -34.27 -34.56 -18.50
C GLU A 107 -35.42 -35.15 -17.66
N ALA A 108 -35.86 -34.48 -16.59
CA ALA A 108 -37.01 -34.90 -15.78
C ALA A 108 -38.31 -34.89 -16.58
N ALA A 109 -38.54 -33.84 -17.39
CA ALA A 109 -39.69 -33.76 -18.29
C ALA A 109 -39.68 -34.87 -19.34
N ALA A 110 -38.51 -35.26 -19.85
CA ALA A 110 -38.37 -36.35 -20.81
C ALA A 110 -38.59 -37.75 -20.18
N LYS A 111 -38.33 -37.92 -18.87
CA LYS A 111 -38.49 -39.19 -18.15
C LYS A 111 -39.87 -39.39 -17.53
N GLY A 112 -40.72 -38.36 -17.49
CA GLY A 112 -42.09 -38.47 -16.98
C GLY A 112 -42.18 -38.75 -15.46
N GLU A 113 -41.14 -38.43 -14.69
CA GLU A 113 -41.17 -38.55 -13.23
C GLU A 113 -41.98 -37.40 -12.60
N PRO A 114 -42.93 -37.68 -11.68
CA PRO A 114 -43.67 -36.64 -11.00
C PRO A 114 -42.74 -35.87 -10.07
N ALA A 115 -42.86 -34.55 -10.08
CA ALA A 115 -42.14 -33.65 -9.19
C ALA A 115 -42.65 -33.83 -7.75
N ASP A 116 -42.05 -34.73 -6.98
CA ASP A 116 -42.21 -34.73 -5.54
C ASP A 116 -40.89 -35.05 -4.81
N THR A 117 -40.70 -34.35 -3.69
CA THR A 117 -39.52 -34.33 -2.80
C THR A 117 -38.39 -33.37 -3.18
N ALA A 118 -38.70 -32.08 -3.22
CA ALA A 118 -37.72 -31.07 -2.82
C ALA A 118 -37.51 -31.20 -1.30
N GLY A 119 -36.37 -31.76 -0.89
CA GLY A 119 -36.01 -32.01 0.50
C GLY A 119 -36.15 -30.77 1.38
N GLN A 120 -36.98 -30.91 2.41
CA GLN A 120 -37.02 -30.02 3.56
C GLN A 120 -35.65 -30.08 4.26
N PRO A 121 -34.90 -28.97 4.41
CA PRO A 121 -33.71 -28.99 5.25
C PRO A 121 -34.14 -29.18 6.70
N GLU A 122 -33.59 -30.20 7.37
CA GLU A 122 -33.77 -30.38 8.82
C GLU A 122 -33.26 -29.13 9.55
N PRO A 123 -34.02 -28.58 10.52
CA PRO A 123 -33.51 -27.51 11.37
C PRO A 123 -32.41 -28.06 12.27
N ALA A 124 -31.21 -27.48 12.19
CA ALA A 124 -30.12 -27.78 13.10
C ALA A 124 -30.54 -27.43 14.54
N SER A 125 -30.59 -28.45 15.41
CA SER A 125 -30.76 -28.26 16.85
C SER A 125 -29.53 -27.59 17.46
N ALA A 126 -29.77 -26.66 18.38
CA ALA A 126 -28.80 -25.84 19.10
C ALA A 126 -27.84 -26.63 20.01
#